data_AF-G7IBW1-F1
#
_entry.id   AF-G7IBW1-F1
#
_cell.length_a   1.000
_cell.length_b   1.000
_cell.length_c   1.000
_cell.angle_alpha   90.00
_cell.angle_beta   90.00
_cell.angle_gamma   90.00
#
_symmetry.space_group_name_H-M   'P 1'
#
loop_
_entity.id
_entity.type
_entity.pdbx_description
1 polymer ?
#
loop_
_entity_poly.entity_id
_entity_poly.type
_entity_poly.pdbx_seq_one_letter_code
_entity_poly.pdbx_strand_id
1 'polypeptide(L)'
;MMMLVKLLAFVAFTSMPALSSEPSEKDAPPNLSLRKEAFKIIEKLRSPNKFDNKYYLDLMNHQGLFTSDQDLYTDKRTKDIVTNFAVNQSLFFEKFVAAMLKMGQLNVLTGTKGEIRANCSVRNKGSKSFLTSAVEGFLEM
;
A
#
# COMPACT_ATOMS: atom_id res chain seq x y z
N MET A 1 -3.01 -0.86 1.83
CA MET A 1 -2.10 -0.39 2.90
C MET A 1 -0.71 -1.02 2.83
N MET A 2 -0.58 -2.33 2.58
CA MET A 2 0.71 -3.03 2.36
C MET A 2 1.57 -2.48 1.19
N MET A 3 0.96 -1.76 0.23
CA MET A 3 1.70 -1.07 -0.85
C MET A 3 2.35 0.26 -0.40
N LEU A 4 1.85 0.89 0.67
CA LEU A 4 2.38 2.17 1.14
C LEU A 4 3.73 2.00 1.84
N VAL A 5 3.89 0.89 2.57
CA VAL A 5 5.16 0.49 3.22
C VAL A 5 6.22 0.14 2.18
N LYS A 6 5.83 -0.53 1.08
CA LYS A 6 6.75 -0.83 -0.05
C LYS A 6 7.22 0.43 -0.79
N LEU A 7 6.37 1.46 -0.93
CA LEU A 7 6.75 2.69 -1.64
C LEU A 7 7.67 3.59 -0.80
N LEU A 8 7.49 3.63 0.53
CA LEU A 8 8.42 4.30 1.43
C LEU A 8 9.78 3.57 1.50
N ALA A 9 9.77 2.24 1.46
CA ALA A 9 10.99 1.43 1.39
C ALA A 9 11.76 1.61 0.07
N PHE A 10 11.07 1.84 -1.06
CA PHE A 10 11.71 1.99 -2.38
C PHE A 10 12.61 3.24 -2.49
N VAL A 11 12.33 4.30 -1.72
CA VAL A 11 13.16 5.52 -1.69
C VAL A 11 14.40 5.35 -0.81
N ALA A 12 14.41 4.37 0.09
CA ALA A 12 15.49 4.11 1.04
C ALA A 12 16.38 2.91 0.67
N PHE A 13 16.08 2.20 -0.43
CA PHE A 13 16.67 0.88 -0.74
C PHE A 13 18.05 0.92 -1.41
N THR A 14 18.62 2.07 -1.76
CA THR A 14 19.91 2.12 -2.48
C THR A 14 21.16 2.04 -1.58
N SER A 15 21.05 1.83 -0.27
CA SER A 15 22.24 1.90 0.60
C SER A 15 22.23 1.05 1.88
N MET A 16 21.46 -0.04 1.97
CA MET A 16 21.53 -0.95 3.13
C MET A 16 22.19 -2.28 2.76
N PRO A 17 23.25 -2.68 3.47
CA PRO A 17 23.71 -4.06 3.43
C PRO A 17 22.68 -4.94 4.16
N ALA A 18 22.30 -6.05 3.52
CA ALA A 18 21.41 -7.04 4.09
C ALA A 18 22.07 -7.67 5.33
N LEU A 19 21.45 -7.49 6.51
CA LEU A 19 21.76 -8.31 7.67
C LEU A 19 20.48 -8.66 8.43
N SER A 20 19.87 -9.77 8.03
CA SER A 20 19.27 -10.73 8.97
C SER A 20 18.95 -12.02 8.21
N SER A 21 19.58 -13.09 8.64
CA SER A 21 19.32 -14.46 8.24
C SER A 21 17.97 -14.95 8.79
N GLU A 22 16.87 -14.63 8.13
CA GLU A 22 15.59 -15.33 8.31
C GLU A 22 15.23 -16.11 7.04
N PRO A 23 14.61 -17.31 7.18
CA PRO A 23 14.29 -18.16 6.06
C PRO A 23 13.30 -17.46 5.13
N SER A 24 13.50 -17.67 3.83
CA SER A 24 12.64 -17.08 2.80
C SER A 24 11.18 -17.46 3.06
N GLU A 25 10.29 -16.47 3.01
CA GLU A 25 8.82 -16.64 3.12
C GLU A 25 8.26 -17.68 2.13
N LYS A 26 9.04 -18.09 1.12
CA LYS A 26 8.69 -19.09 0.12
C LYS A 26 8.74 -20.53 0.63
N ASP A 27 9.36 -20.78 1.78
CA ASP A 27 9.55 -22.13 2.34
C ASP A 27 8.64 -22.42 3.55
N ALA A 28 7.80 -21.46 3.96
CA ALA A 28 6.83 -21.68 5.03
C ALA A 28 5.69 -22.57 4.51
N PRO A 29 5.38 -23.72 5.15
CA PRO A 29 4.24 -24.52 4.77
C PRO A 29 2.96 -23.66 4.88
N PRO A 30 2.04 -23.70 3.91
CA PRO A 30 0.77 -22.98 4.02
C PRO A 30 -0.07 -23.67 5.08
N ASN A 31 0.14 -23.30 6.34
CA ASN A 31 -0.65 -23.83 7.43
C ASN A 31 -2.01 -23.13 7.39
N LEU A 32 -2.98 -23.76 6.74
CA LEU A 32 -4.36 -23.27 6.62
C LEU A 32 -5.04 -23.04 7.99
N SER A 33 -4.50 -23.65 9.07
CA SER A 33 -4.91 -23.41 10.47
C SER A 33 -4.54 -22.00 10.96
N LEU A 34 -3.42 -21.44 10.47
CA LEU A 34 -2.98 -20.10 10.85
C LEU A 34 -3.93 -19.03 10.33
N ARG A 35 -4.79 -19.30 9.35
CA ARG A 35 -5.68 -18.26 8.81
C ARG A 35 -6.63 -17.72 9.88
N LYS A 36 -7.17 -18.56 10.77
CA LYS A 36 -8.06 -18.11 11.85
C LYS A 36 -7.30 -17.37 12.96
N GLU A 37 -6.13 -17.89 13.35
CA GLU A 37 -5.31 -17.28 14.39
C GLU A 37 -4.59 -16.00 13.92
N ALA A 38 -4.25 -15.89 12.63
CA ALA A 38 -3.63 -14.70 12.04
C ALA A 38 -4.56 -13.48 12.11
N PHE A 39 -5.87 -13.65 11.87
CA PHE A 39 -6.84 -12.56 12.03
C PHE A 39 -6.96 -12.11 13.49
N LYS A 40 -6.78 -13.02 14.46
CA LYS A 40 -6.81 -12.70 15.89
C LYS A 40 -5.64 -11.81 16.32
N ILE A 41 -4.53 -11.83 15.61
CA ILE A 41 -3.37 -10.96 15.88
C ILE A 41 -3.69 -9.51 15.51
N ILE A 42 -4.46 -9.29 14.44
CA ILE A 42 -4.87 -7.95 14.01
C ILE A 42 -5.75 -7.29 15.08
N GLU A 43 -6.65 -8.03 15.70
CA GLU A 43 -7.52 -7.54 16.79
C GLU A 43 -6.75 -7.11 18.06
N LYS A 44 -5.49 -7.51 18.22
CA LYS A 44 -4.64 -7.09 19.35
C LYS A 44 -3.99 -5.72 19.14
N LEU A 45 -4.06 -5.16 17.94
CA LEU A 45 -3.54 -3.82 17.66
C LEU A 45 -4.36 -2.76 18.38
N ARG A 46 -3.76 -1.59 18.63
CA ARG A 46 -4.43 -0.54 19.40
C ARG A 46 -5.72 -0.02 18.73
N SER A 47 -5.78 -0.09 17.41
CA SER A 47 -6.90 0.40 16.60
C SER A 47 -7.07 -0.44 15.33
N PRO A 48 -7.61 -1.67 15.42
CA PRO A 48 -7.57 -2.64 14.31
C PRO A 48 -8.39 -2.20 13.10
N ASN A 49 -9.49 -1.48 13.35
CA ASN A 49 -10.49 -1.13 12.33
C ASN A 49 -10.59 0.38 12.08
N LYS A 50 -9.65 1.18 12.59
CA LYS A 50 -9.63 2.63 12.34
C LYS A 50 -8.34 3.03 11.64
N PHE A 51 -8.48 3.97 10.72
CA PHE A 51 -7.36 4.58 10.04
C PHE A 51 -6.89 5.80 10.85
N ASP A 52 -5.86 5.61 11.67
CA ASP A 52 -5.31 6.61 12.58
C ASP A 52 -3.78 6.46 12.70
N ASN A 53 -3.16 7.29 13.54
CA ASN A 53 -1.71 7.23 13.75
C ASN A 53 -1.27 6.18 14.77
N LYS A 54 -2.19 5.35 15.31
CA LYS A 54 -1.83 4.33 16.32
C LYS A 54 -0.88 3.29 15.76
N TYR A 55 -0.92 3.04 14.45
CA TYR A 55 0.09 2.25 13.75
C TYR A 55 1.52 2.70 14.09
N TYR A 56 1.83 4.00 14.00
CA TYR A 56 3.18 4.51 14.30
C TYR A 56 3.52 4.48 15.80
N LEU A 57 2.51 4.62 16.67
CA LEU A 57 2.69 4.44 18.11
C LEU A 57 3.03 2.99 18.46
N ASP A 58 2.46 2.01 17.75
CA ASP A 58 2.76 0.60 17.97
C ASP A 58 4.22 0.30 17.54
N LEU A 59 4.71 0.92 16.46
CA LEU A 59 6.13 0.81 16.05
C LEU A 59 7.11 1.38 17.09
N MET A 60 6.77 2.52 17.69
CA MET A 60 7.58 3.12 18.78
C MET A 60 7.64 2.23 20.03
N ASN A 61 6.61 1.42 20.26
CA ASN A 61 6.54 0.46 21.37
C ASN A 61 7.14 -0.90 21.01
N HIS A 62 7.82 -1.03 19.86
CA HIS A 62 8.34 -2.29 19.34
C HIS A 62 7.26 -3.37 19.14
N GLN A 63 6.06 -2.95 18.77
CA GLN A 63 4.88 -3.79 18.52
C GLN A 63 4.51 -3.86 17.02
N GLY A 64 5.48 -3.63 16.12
CA GLY A 64 5.28 -3.84 14.69
C GLY A 64 4.99 -5.31 14.37
N LEU A 65 3.96 -5.56 13.56
CA LEU A 65 3.55 -6.93 13.20
C LEU A 65 4.54 -7.61 12.25
N PHE A 66 5.04 -6.87 11.27
CA PHE A 66 6.02 -7.36 10.30
C PHE A 66 7.38 -6.71 10.56
N THR A 67 8.46 -7.45 10.26
CA THR A 67 9.83 -6.94 10.33
C THR A 67 9.99 -5.66 9.50
N SER A 68 9.40 -5.62 8.30
CA SER A 68 9.42 -4.43 7.44
C SER A 68 8.74 -3.21 8.05
N ASP A 69 7.75 -3.41 8.93
CA ASP A 69 7.10 -2.31 9.65
C ASP A 69 8.01 -1.82 10.78
N GLN A 70 8.58 -2.76 11.55
CA GLN A 70 9.44 -2.43 12.68
C GLN A 70 10.75 -1.75 12.25
N ASP A 71 11.29 -2.12 11.09
CA ASP A 71 12.47 -1.50 10.50
C ASP A 71 12.30 0.00 10.22
N LEU A 72 11.08 0.47 9.99
CA LEU A 72 10.82 1.91 9.83
C LEU A 72 11.21 2.71 11.09
N TYR A 73 11.09 2.12 12.27
CA TYR A 73 11.49 2.76 13.53
C TYR A 73 12.94 2.46 13.92
N THR A 74 13.45 1.28 13.54
CA THR A 74 14.82 0.86 13.87
C THR A 74 15.87 1.57 12.97
N ASP A 75 15.55 1.83 11.70
CA ASP A 75 16.42 2.55 10.78
C ASP A 75 16.46 4.05 11.13
N LYS A 76 17.67 4.57 11.33
CA LYS A 76 17.95 5.98 11.64
C LYS A 76 17.36 6.95 10.61
N ARG A 77 17.27 6.55 9.33
CA ARG A 77 16.79 7.39 8.24
C ARG A 77 15.28 7.64 8.28
N THR A 78 14.52 6.71 8.86
CA THR A 78 13.05 6.73 8.88
C THR A 78 12.47 6.94 10.27
N LYS A 79 13.28 6.71 11.32
CA LYS A 79 12.88 6.82 12.73
C LYS A 79 12.21 8.16 13.09
N ASP A 80 12.77 9.27 12.62
CA ASP A 80 12.23 10.61 12.93
C ASP A 80 10.86 10.82 12.28
N ILE A 81 10.65 10.28 11.07
CA ILE A 81 9.37 10.33 10.37
C ILE A 81 8.31 9.54 11.15
N VAL A 82 8.64 8.33 11.59
CA VAL A 82 7.76 7.50 12.42
C VAL A 82 7.39 8.22 13.71
N THR A 83 8.38 8.81 14.39
CA THR A 83 8.17 9.54 15.65
C THR A 83 7.23 10.74 15.45
N ASN A 84 7.44 11.51 14.39
CA ASN A 84 6.59 12.66 14.06
C ASN A 84 5.14 12.26 13.75
N PHE A 85 4.92 11.17 13.02
CA PHE A 85 3.58 10.68 12.72
C PHE A 85 2.87 10.10 13.96
N ALA A 86 3.61 9.43 14.84
CA ALA A 86 3.06 8.93 16.10
C ALA A 86 2.60 10.04 17.05
N VAL A 87 3.29 11.18 17.06
CA VAL A 87 2.94 12.35 17.91
C VAL A 87 1.87 13.22 17.25
N ASN A 88 1.90 13.40 15.93
CA ASN A 88 1.02 14.31 15.21
C ASN A 88 0.21 13.59 14.10
N GLN A 89 -1.06 13.30 14.41
CA GLN A 89 -1.97 12.63 13.46
C GLN A 89 -2.31 13.50 12.24
N SER A 90 -2.42 14.82 12.39
CA SER A 90 -2.72 15.72 11.27
C SER A 90 -1.59 15.72 10.25
N LEU A 91 -0.34 15.76 10.72
CA LEU A 91 0.85 15.64 9.88
C LEU A 91 0.90 14.29 9.15
N PHE A 92 0.56 13.20 9.84
CA PHE A 92 0.44 11.88 9.21
C PHE A 92 -0.56 11.91 8.05
N PHE A 93 -1.78 12.40 8.28
CA PHE A 93 -2.80 12.43 7.22
C PHE A 93 -2.41 13.32 6.05
N GLU A 94 -1.81 14.49 6.30
CA GLU A 94 -1.29 15.37 5.24
C GLU A 94 -0.28 14.63 4.35
N LYS A 95 0.72 13.98 4.96
CA LYS A 95 1.73 13.23 4.20
C LYS A 95 1.17 11.97 3.55
N PHE A 96 0.20 11.32 4.18
CA PHE A 96 -0.48 10.15 3.62
C PHE A 96 -1.21 10.50 2.32
N VAL A 97 -1.96 11.61 2.30
CA VAL A 97 -2.66 12.08 1.09
C VAL A 97 -1.66 12.39 -0.03
N ALA A 98 -0.60 13.15 0.28
CA ALA A 98 0.44 13.47 -0.69
C ALA A 98 1.11 12.20 -1.27
N ALA A 99 1.40 11.21 -0.42
CA ALA A 99 1.98 9.94 -0.85
C ALA A 99 1.03 9.13 -1.74
N MET A 100 -0.26 9.07 -1.39
CA MET A 100 -1.27 8.36 -2.19
C MET A 100 -1.50 9.01 -3.55
N LEU A 101 -1.47 10.33 -3.64
CA LEU A 101 -1.54 11.05 -4.92
C LEU A 101 -0.33 10.71 -5.81
N LYS A 102 0.88 10.74 -5.24
CA LYS A 102 2.11 10.39 -5.98
C LYS A 102 2.10 8.93 -6.43
N MET A 103 1.62 8.01 -5.58
CA MET A 103 1.48 6.59 -5.92
C MET A 103 0.49 6.39 -7.07
N GLY A 104 -0.65 7.10 -7.04
CA GLY A 104 -1.70 6.98 -8.07
C GLY A 104 -1.28 7.46 -9.46
N GLN A 105 -0.16 8.18 -9.57
CA GLN A 105 0.37 8.71 -10.83
C GLN A 105 1.47 7.83 -11.45
N LEU A 106 1.87 6.74 -10.79
CA LEU A 106 2.92 5.86 -11.29
C LEU A 106 2.43 5.05 -12.50
N ASN A 107 3.13 5.17 -13.63
CA ASN A 107 2.92 4.38 -14.85
C ASN A 107 1.46 4.35 -15.35
N VAL A 108 0.73 5.45 -15.16
CA VAL A 108 -0.65 5.57 -15.62
C VAL A 108 -0.74 5.61 -17.15
N LEU A 109 -1.77 4.96 -17.69
CA LEU A 109 -2.09 5.00 -19.11
C LEU A 109 -3.00 6.21 -19.37
N THR A 110 -2.56 7.13 -20.23
CA THR A 110 -3.26 8.38 -20.55
C THR A 110 -3.43 8.57 -22.06
N GLY A 111 -4.37 9.44 -22.45
CA GLY A 111 -4.70 9.68 -23.85
C GLY A 111 -5.30 8.44 -24.50
N THR A 112 -4.73 8.02 -25.64
CA THR A 112 -5.17 6.83 -26.38
C THR A 112 -4.47 5.54 -25.94
N LYS A 113 -3.61 5.60 -24.91
CA LYS A 113 -2.94 4.41 -24.36
C LYS A 113 -3.92 3.70 -23.41
N GLY A 114 -4.22 2.43 -23.67
CA GLY A 114 -5.14 1.63 -22.86
C GLY A 114 -6.58 1.63 -23.38
N GLU A 115 -7.53 1.27 -22.52
CA GLU A 115 -8.97 1.25 -22.82
C GLU A 115 -9.79 1.56 -21.57
N ILE A 116 -10.98 2.15 -21.76
CA ILE A 116 -11.99 2.24 -20.69
C ILE A 116 -12.76 0.92 -20.71
N ARG A 117 -12.62 0.12 -19.64
CA ARG A 117 -13.25 -1.20 -19.55
C ARG A 117 -14.69 -1.10 -19.07
N ALA A 118 -15.61 -1.71 -19.79
CA ALA A 118 -16.98 -1.90 -19.31
C ALA A 118 -17.06 -2.95 -18.18
N ASN A 119 -16.12 -3.89 -18.17
CA ASN A 119 -15.95 -4.89 -17.12
C ASN A 119 -14.48 -4.98 -16.72
N CYS A 120 -14.14 -4.68 -15.46
CA CYS A 120 -12.76 -4.63 -14.98
C CYS A 120 -11.99 -5.96 -15.14
N SER A 121 -12.72 -7.08 -15.10
CA SER A 121 -12.17 -8.44 -15.09
C SER A 121 -11.82 -8.98 -16.48
N VAL A 122 -12.28 -8.34 -17.56
CA VAL A 122 -12.02 -8.78 -18.94
C VAL A 122 -11.55 -7.62 -19.81
N ARG A 123 -10.64 -7.89 -20.74
CA ARG A 123 -10.27 -6.92 -21.78
C ARG A 123 -11.41 -6.78 -22.77
N ASN A 124 -11.68 -5.57 -23.25
CA ASN A 124 -12.69 -5.38 -24.28
C ASN A 124 -12.30 -6.21 -25.53
N LYS A 125 -13.29 -6.88 -26.13
CA LYS A 125 -13.08 -7.59 -27.40
C LYS A 125 -12.92 -6.53 -28.46
N GLY A 126 -11.82 -6.58 -29.22
CA GLY A 126 -11.48 -5.58 -30.24
C GLY A 126 -12.38 -5.60 -31.48
N SER A 127 -13.72 -5.59 -31.32
CA SER A 127 -14.60 -5.23 -32.42
C SER A 127 -14.69 -3.71 -32.47
N LYS A 128 -14.31 -3.14 -33.61
CA LYS A 128 -14.45 -1.71 -33.96
C LYS A 128 -15.90 -1.18 -33.88
N SER A 129 -16.86 -1.94 -33.36
CA SER A 129 -18.29 -1.63 -33.38
C SER A 129 -18.79 -0.89 -32.14
N PHE A 130 -18.05 -0.86 -31.02
CA PHE A 130 -18.56 -0.26 -29.79
C PHE A 130 -18.27 1.25 -29.68
N LEU A 131 -17.22 1.74 -30.34
CA LEU A 131 -16.88 3.17 -30.32
C LEU A 131 -17.86 4.03 -31.13
N THR A 132 -18.56 3.46 -32.13
CA THR A 132 -19.59 4.19 -32.88
C THR A 132 -20.83 4.49 -32.03
N SER A 133 -21.22 3.57 -31.13
CA SER A 133 -22.45 3.71 -30.33
C SER A 133 -22.34 4.73 -29.19
N ALA A 134 -21.14 5.06 -28.69
CA ALA A 134 -20.98 5.99 -27.57
C ALA A 134 -20.80 7.45 -27.99
N VAL A 135 -20.40 7.70 -29.25
CA VAL A 135 -20.15 9.05 -29.77
C VAL A 135 -21.41 9.65 -30.41
N GLU A 136 -22.33 8.85 -30.93
CA GLU A 136 -23.62 9.33 -31.47
C GLU A 136 -24.59 9.86 -30.39
N GLY A 137 -24.33 9.62 -29.10
CA GLY A 137 -25.14 10.16 -28.00
C GLY A 137 -24.73 11.57 -27.52
N PHE A 138 -23.67 12.17 -28.07
CA PHE A 138 -23.17 13.48 -27.61
C PHE A 138 -23.28 14.60 -28.67
N LEU A 139 -23.84 14.31 -29.84
CA LEU A 139 -24.03 15.28 -30.93
C LEU A 139 -25.49 15.66 -31.20
N GLU A 140 -26.42 15.24 -30.33
CA GLU A 140 -27.76 15.84 -30.24
C GLU A 140 -27.98 16.47 -28.86
N MET A 141 -27.27 17.58 -28.60
CA MET A 141 -27.80 18.76 -27.89
C MET A 141 -26.99 20.00 -28.27
#